data_AF-A0A2V7PNC4-F1
#
_entry.id   AF-A0A2V7PNC4-F1
#
_cell.length_a   1.000
_cell.length_b   1.000
_cell.length_c   1.000
_cell.angle_alpha   90.00
_cell.angle_beta   90.00
_cell.angle_gamma   90.00
#
_symmetry.space_group_name_H-M   'P 1'
#
loop_
_entity.id
_entity.type
_entity.pdbx_description
1 polymer ?
#
loop_
_entity_poly.entity_id
_entity_poly.type
_entity_poly.pdbx_seq_one_letter_code
_entity_poly.pdbx_strand_id
1 'polypeptide(L)' 'MADIHCHRCGGFIGNPEGTTYREPSIAAPPVVPHSGMCLCDHSLVYGPKPNLMASTPGGVHAIRSASRN' A
#
# COMPACT_ATOMS: atom_id res chain seq x y z
N MET A 1 13.13 -6.44 -0.52
CA MET A 1 12.26 -5.50 0.24
C MET A 1 11.27 -4.92 -0.76
N ALA A 2 9.99 -4.77 -0.40
CA ALA A 2 9.05 -4.02 -1.23
C ALA A 2 9.33 -2.52 -1.06
N ASP A 3 9.47 -1.77 -2.15
CA ASP A 3 9.60 -0.32 -2.11
C ASP A 3 8.23 0.31 -1.78
N ILE A 4 8.10 0.82 -0.56
CA ILE A 4 6.86 1.44 -0.07
C ILE A 4 7.00 2.96 -0.22
N HIS A 5 6.06 3.59 -0.91
CA HIS A 5 6.03 5.03 -1.11
C HIS A 5 4.82 5.67 -0.44
N CYS A 6 5.04 6.84 0.17
CA CYS A 6 3.98 7.63 0.77
C CYS A 6 3.09 8.22 -0.30
N HIS A 7 1.79 7.97 -0.22
CA HIS A 7 0.83 8.53 -1.15
C HIS A 7 0.60 10.03 -0.95
N ARG A 8 1.08 10.61 0.16
CA ARG A 8 0.90 12.05 0.44
C ARG A 8 1.96 12.92 -0.23
N CYS A 9 3.20 12.44 -0.32
CA CYS A 9 4.32 13.20 -0.88
C CYS A 9 5.07 12.47 -2.01
N GLY A 10 4.90 11.16 -2.15
CA GLY A 10 5.63 10.31 -3.10
C GLY A 10 6.95 9.77 -2.54
N GLY A 11 7.35 10.20 -1.35
CA GLY A 11 8.62 9.81 -0.74
C GLY A 11 8.68 8.36 -0.30
N PHE A 12 9.90 7.83 -0.30
CA PHE A 12 10.23 6.48 0.13
C PHE A 12 10.06 6.30 1.64
N ILE A 13 9.34 5.26 2.05
CA ILE A 13 9.10 4.89 3.45
C ILE A 13 10.08 3.76 3.83
N GLY A 14 11.14 4.11 4.56
CA GLY A 14 12.14 3.14 5.00
C GLY A 14 11.68 2.25 6.16
N ASN A 15 10.73 2.71 6.97
CA ASN A 15 10.15 1.92 8.06
C ASN A 15 8.61 1.87 7.93
N PRO A 16 8.02 0.71 7.62
CA PRO A 16 6.57 0.56 7.54
C PRO A 16 5.87 0.57 8.91
N GLU A 17 6.60 0.41 10.02
CA GLU A 17 6.04 0.55 11.37
C GLU A 17 5.57 1.98 11.60
N GLY A 18 4.30 2.13 12.01
CA GLY A 18 3.65 3.45 12.17
C GLY A 18 3.05 4.04 10.89
N THR A 19 3.22 3.38 9.73
CA THR A 19 2.55 3.81 8.50
C THR A 19 1.06 3.47 8.55
N THR A 20 0.23 4.45 8.17
CA THR A 20 -1.21 4.24 8.07
C THR A 20 -1.52 3.55 6.75
N TYR A 21 -2.04 2.33 6.82
CA TYR A 21 -2.53 1.59 5.67
C TYR A 21 -4.04 1.81 5.54
N ARG A 22 -4.48 2.21 4.35
CA ARG A 22 -5.91 2.32 4.02
C ARG A 22 -6.25 1.45 2.83
N GLU A 23 -7.47 0.94 2.84
CA GLU A 23 -8.05 0.28 1.67
C GLU A 23 -8.03 1.25 0.47
N PRO A 24 -7.64 0.82 -0.74
CA PRO A 24 -7.61 1.69 -1.90
C PRO A 24 -8.99 2.26 -2.16
N SER A 25 -9.16 3.55 -1.85
CA SER A 25 -10.34 4.30 -2.23
C SER A 25 -10.18 4.73 -3.69
N ILE A 26 -11.15 4.40 -4.55
CA ILE A 26 -11.19 4.76 -5.98
C ILE A 26 -10.95 6.27 -6.23
N ALA A 27 -11.17 7.10 -5.21
CA ALA A 27 -11.03 8.56 -5.28
C ALA A 27 -9.61 9.12 -5.02
N ALA A 28 -8.63 8.31 -4.65
CA ALA A 28 -7.30 8.84 -4.31
C ALA A 28 -6.45 9.05 -5.60
N PRO A 29 -6.04 10.29 -5.93
CA PRO A 29 -5.23 10.55 -7.10
C PRO A 29 -3.83 9.94 -6.94
N PRO A 30 -3.32 9.19 -7.94
CA PRO A 30 -1.99 8.59 -7.84
C PRO A 30 -0.92 9.67 -7.71
N VAL A 31 -0.15 9.61 -6.63
CA VAL A 31 1.06 10.42 -6.47
C VAL A 31 2.24 9.74 -7.13
N VAL A 32 3.06 10.52 -7.84
CA VAL A 32 4.28 10.03 -8.50
C VAL A 32 5.31 9.67 -7.42
N PRO A 33 5.72 8.41 -7.31
CA PRO A 33 6.75 8.01 -6.35
C PRO A 33 8.10 8.62 -6.74
N HIS A 34 8.86 9.05 -5.74
CA HIS A 34 10.21 9.59 -5.90
C HIS A 34 11.19 8.96 -4.91
N SER A 35 12.48 9.02 -5.23
CA SER A 35 13.56 8.39 -4.45
C SER A 35 13.89 9.13 -3.13
N GLY A 36 13.41 10.36 -2.95
CA GLY A 36 13.58 11.10 -1.68
C GLY A 36 12.86 10.43 -0.51
N MET A 37 13.44 10.52 0.69
CA MET A 37 12.87 9.94 1.92
C MET A 37 11.56 10.65 2.31
N CYS A 38 10.57 9.89 2.77
CA CYS A 38 9.31 10.44 3.28
C CYS A 38 9.57 11.21 4.59
N LEU A 39 9.18 12.48 4.63
CA LEU A 39 9.28 13.36 5.80
C LEU A 39 7.90 13.74 6.36
N CYS A 40 6.84 13.02 5.98
CA CYS A 40 5.50 13.26 6.51
C CYS A 40 5.41 12.77 7.96
N ASP A 41 4.82 13.59 8.83
CA ASP A 41 4.51 13.23 10.23
C ASP A 41 3.65 11.96 10.32
N HIS A 42 2.70 11.82 9.39
CA HIS A 42 1.92 10.60 9.17
C HIS A 42 2.02 10.14 7.71
N SER A 43 2.77 9.06 7.49
CA SER A 43 2.82 8.36 6.20
C SER A 43 1.52 7.61 5.94
N LEU A 44 1.01 7.75 4.71
CA LEU A 44 -0.21 7.08 4.25
C LEU A 44 0.13 6.21 3.03
N VAL A 45 -0.28 4.96 3.08
CA VAL A 45 -0.14 4.02 1.97
C VAL A 45 -1.51 3.40 1.70
N TYR A 46 -1.91 3.38 0.43
CA TYR A 46 -3.07 2.63 0.01
C TYR A 46 -2.66 1.22 -0.40
N GLY A 47 -3.39 0.24 0.10
CA GLY A 47 -3.13 -1.17 -0.17
C GLY A 47 -2.99 -2.02 1.09
N PRO A 48 -2.87 -3.34 0.91
CA PRO A 48 -2.74 -4.26 2.03
C PRO A 48 -1.47 -3.94 2.81
N LYS A 49 -1.59 -3.90 4.15
CA LYS A 49 -0.41 -3.79 5.02
C LYS A 49 0.54 -4.93 4.66
N PRO A 50 1.81 -4.64 4.32
CA PRO A 50 2.78 -5.69 4.07
C PRO A 50 2.91 -6.49 5.36
N ASN A 51 2.42 -7.73 5.33
CA ASN A 51 2.64 -8.67 6.40
C ASN A 51 4.13 -8.98 6.38
N LEU A 52 4.88 -8.40 7.33
CA LEU A 52 6.32 -8.67 7.50
C LEU A 52 6.60 -10.18 7.73
N MET A 53 5.58 -10.98 8.05
CA MET A 53 5.66 -12.44 8.15
C MET A 53 5.16 -13.22 6.92
N ALA A 54 4.52 -12.58 5.94
CA ALA A 54 3.98 -13.28 4.77
C ALA A 54 4.89 -13.12 3.56
N SER A 55 5.98 -13.89 3.56
CA SER A 55 6.63 -14.30 2.31
C SER A 55 5.73 -15.31 1.59
N THR A 56 4.63 -14.86 1.00
CA THR A 56 3.82 -15.72 0.11
C THR A 56 3.43 -14.93 -1.14
N PRO A 57 3.97 -15.25 -2.32
CA PRO A 57 3.50 -14.70 -3.58
C PRO A 57 2.16 -15.38 -3.90
N GLY A 58 1.07 -14.74 -3.53
CA GLY A 58 -0.25 -15.40 -3.61
C GLY A 58 -1.40 -14.49 -3.23
N GLY A 59 -1.44 -13.28 -3.82
CA GLY A 59 -2.64 -12.45 -3.81
C GLY A 59 -3.71 -13.06 -4.72
N VAL A 60 -4.31 -14.16 -4.26
CA VAL A 60 -5.52 -14.72 -4.84
C VAL A 60 -6.62 -13.65 -4.74
N HIS A 61 -6.84 -12.93 -5.85
CA HIS A 61 -8.12 -12.27 -6.08
C HIS A 61 -9.19 -13.37 -6.17
N ALA A 62 -9.75 -13.74 -5.01
CA ALA A 62 -10.95 -14.55 -4.94
C ALA A 62 -12.09 -13.74 -5.57
N ILE A 63 -12.31 -13.94 -6.88
CA ILE A 63 -13.50 -13.48 -7.56
C ILE A 63 -14.67 -14.29 -6.98
N ARG A 64 -15.30 -13.79 -5.92
CA ARG A 64 -16.65 -14.22 -5.54
C ARG A 64 -17.60 -13.71 -6.61
N SER A 65 -17.82 -14.52 -7.63
CA SER A 65 -19.03 -14.45 -8.46
C SER A 65 -19.80 -15.74 -8.25
N ALA A 66 -20.60 -15.77 -7.18
CA ALA A 66 -21.66 -16.74 -7.02
C ALA A 66 -22.86 -16.23 -7.82
N SER A 67 -23.13 -16.82 -8.99
CA SER A 67 -24.46 -16.86 -9.59
C SER A 67 -24.48 -17.86 -10.75
N ARG A 68 -25.41 -18.81 -10.66
CA ARG A 68 -26.04 -19.70 -11.68
C ARG A 68 -26.11 -21.12 -11.14
N ASN A 69 -27.21 -21.86 -11.23
CA ASN A 69 -28.62 -21.61 -11.54
C ASN A 69 -29.35 -22.84 -11.00
#